data_AF-A0A9W6V4M0-F1
#
_entry.id   AF-A0A9W6V4M0-F1
#
_cell.length_a   1.000
_cell.length_b   1.000
_cell.length_c   1.000
_cell.angle_alpha   90.00
_cell.angle_beta   90.00
_cell.angle_gamma   90.00
#
_symmetry.space_group_name_H-M   'P 1'
#
loop_
_entity.id
_entity.type
_entity.pdbx_description
1 polymer ?
#
loop_
_entity_poly.entity_id
_entity_poly.type
_entity_poly.pdbx_seq_one_letter_code
_entity_poly.pdbx_strand_id
1 'polypeptide(L)'
;MGSPVPPSRPEPLTQPDPLTQTRPPGPPGRAEVIGMLAGFGDRGTGEVGETLDSLELTWLITQVEQRYGVELDLSDEVFAHMGTVTGAVDTLARVLPGASGHG
;
A
#
# COMPACT_ATOMS: atom_id res chain seq x y z
N MET A 1 55.58 20.81 -22.20
CA MET A 1 54.50 19.96 -22.72
C MET A 1 53.81 19.31 -21.52
N GLY A 2 52.87 20.01 -20.90
CA GLY A 2 52.06 19.49 -19.81
C GLY A 2 50.61 19.51 -20.28
N SER A 3 50.01 18.34 -20.45
CA SER A 3 48.58 18.24 -20.77
C SER A 3 47.76 18.72 -19.57
N PRO A 4 46.74 19.57 -19.75
CA PRO A 4 45.80 19.85 -18.67
C PRO A 4 44.97 18.61 -18.34
N VAL A 5 44.88 18.30 -17.06
CA VAL A 5 43.92 17.35 -16.48
C VAL A 5 42.49 17.87 -16.74
N PRO A 6 41.58 17.05 -17.31
CA PRO A 6 40.17 17.43 -17.41
C PRO A 6 39.50 17.43 -16.03
N PRO A 7 38.48 18.27 -15.76
CA PRO A 7 37.75 18.24 -14.50
C PRO A 7 37.00 16.90 -14.34
N SER A 8 37.09 16.31 -13.16
CA SER A 8 36.34 15.11 -12.76
C SER A 8 34.85 15.33 -12.96
N ARG A 9 34.22 14.47 -13.77
CA ARG A 9 32.75 14.39 -13.90
C ARG A 9 32.18 14.09 -12.51
N PRO A 10 31.10 14.77 -12.04
CA PRO A 10 30.44 14.33 -10.83
C PRO A 10 29.97 12.90 -11.05
N GLU A 11 30.35 12.00 -10.15
CA GLU A 11 29.85 10.63 -10.12
C GLU A 11 28.32 10.71 -10.02
N PRO A 12 27.54 9.95 -10.83
CA PRO A 12 26.13 9.84 -10.56
C PRO A 12 26.02 9.32 -9.13
N LEU A 13 25.28 10.07 -8.30
CA LEU A 13 24.86 9.67 -6.96
C LEU A 13 24.59 8.17 -6.99
N THR A 14 25.13 7.44 -6.01
CA THR A 14 24.78 6.05 -5.75
C THR A 14 23.26 5.95 -5.83
N GLN A 15 22.76 5.48 -6.97
CA GLN A 15 21.37 5.16 -7.12
C GLN A 15 21.22 3.96 -6.20
N PRO A 16 20.42 4.04 -5.11
CA PRO A 16 20.26 2.91 -4.22
C PRO A 16 19.86 1.71 -5.10
N ASP A 17 20.56 0.59 -4.91
CA ASP A 17 20.42 -0.62 -5.71
C ASP A 17 18.92 -0.95 -5.93
N PRO A 18 18.43 -1.13 -7.17
CA PRO A 18 17.07 -1.60 -7.42
C PRO A 18 16.87 -3.06 -6.99
N LEU A 19 17.80 -3.66 -6.24
CA LEU A 19 17.71 -5.01 -5.69
C LEU A 19 16.84 -5.10 -4.42
N THR A 20 16.34 -3.97 -3.90
CA THR A 20 15.13 -3.91 -3.08
C THR A 20 13.91 -3.62 -3.96
N GLN A 21 13.80 -4.32 -5.10
CA GLN A 21 12.50 -4.48 -5.75
C GLN A 21 11.70 -5.38 -4.81
N THR A 22 11.07 -4.77 -3.81
CA THR A 22 10.12 -5.43 -2.93
C THR A 22 9.19 -6.21 -3.84
N ARG A 23 9.22 -7.56 -3.74
CA ARG A 23 8.22 -8.43 -4.34
C ARG A 23 6.88 -7.70 -4.23
N PRO A 24 6.10 -7.53 -5.33
CA PRO A 24 4.82 -6.84 -5.23
C PRO A 24 4.12 -7.42 -4.00
N PRO A 25 3.77 -6.57 -3.01
CA PRO A 25 3.25 -7.09 -1.77
C PRO A 25 2.10 -8.01 -2.15
N GLY A 26 2.12 -9.24 -1.62
CA GLY A 26 0.92 -10.05 -1.66
C GLY A 26 -0.21 -9.27 -0.98
N PRO A 27 -1.48 -9.66 -1.16
CA PRO A 27 -2.59 -8.97 -0.53
C PRO A 27 -2.32 -8.75 0.98
N PRO A 28 -2.72 -7.59 1.54
CA PRO A 28 -2.36 -7.23 2.89
C PRO A 28 -3.00 -8.20 3.89
N GLY A 29 -2.18 -8.80 4.74
CA GLY A 29 -2.67 -9.60 5.85
C GLY A 29 -3.26 -8.74 6.97
N ARG A 30 -3.85 -9.38 7.97
CA ARG A 30 -4.51 -8.70 9.10
C ARG A 30 -3.63 -7.66 9.81
N ALA A 31 -2.38 -7.99 10.08
CA ALA A 31 -1.45 -7.06 10.74
C ALA A 31 -1.18 -5.81 9.89
N GLU A 32 -1.06 -5.96 8.57
CA GLU A 32 -0.89 -4.84 7.65
C GLU A 32 -2.16 -3.98 7.58
N VAL A 33 -3.35 -4.59 7.49
CA VAL A 33 -4.62 -3.85 7.48
C VAL A 33 -4.80 -3.07 8.78
N ILE A 34 -4.50 -3.67 9.93
CA ILE A 34 -4.52 -2.98 11.23
C ILE A 34 -3.49 -1.84 11.25
N GLY A 35 -2.28 -2.07 10.73
CA GLY A 35 -1.25 -1.04 10.63
C GLY A 35 -1.66 0.15 9.77
N MET A 36 -2.36 -0.10 8.65
CA MET A 36 -2.95 0.95 7.83
C MET A 36 -4.01 1.69 8.66
N LEU A 37 -5.02 1.00 9.20
CA LEU A 37 -6.12 1.60 9.97
C LEU A 37 -5.68 2.36 11.23
N ALA A 38 -4.53 2.01 11.80
CA ALA A 38 -3.90 2.76 12.89
C ALA A 38 -3.43 4.14 12.42
N GLY A 39 -2.86 4.23 11.21
CA GLY A 39 -2.42 5.48 10.60
C GLY A 39 -3.55 6.43 10.22
N PHE A 40 -4.77 5.93 9.99
CA PHE A 40 -5.93 6.79 9.74
C PHE A 40 -6.27 7.70 10.93
N GLY A 41 -6.20 7.15 12.14
CA GLY A 41 -6.66 7.80 13.37
C GLY A 41 -5.55 8.32 14.28
N ASP A 42 -4.28 8.28 13.84
CA ASP A 42 -3.09 8.48 14.69
C ASP A 42 -3.18 7.68 16.00
N ARG A 43 -3.69 6.45 15.91
CA ARG A 43 -3.96 5.56 17.04
C ARG A 43 -3.03 4.36 17.02
N GLY A 44 -2.85 3.71 18.17
CA GLY A 44 -2.08 2.47 18.23
C GLY A 44 -2.75 1.32 17.49
N THR A 45 -1.99 0.35 16.99
CA THR A 45 -2.53 -0.87 16.36
C THR A 45 -3.39 -1.71 17.31
N GLY A 46 -3.14 -1.62 18.62
CA GLY A 46 -3.97 -2.25 19.66
C GLY A 46 -5.29 -1.53 19.94
N GLU A 47 -5.47 -0.32 19.40
CA GLU A 47 -6.70 0.49 19.53
C GLU A 47 -7.63 0.34 18.31
N VAL A 48 -7.17 -0.34 17.26
CA VAL A 48 -7.99 -0.66 16.09
C VAL A 48 -8.98 -1.76 16.47
N GLY A 49 -10.26 -1.41 16.50
CA GLY A 49 -11.35 -2.36 16.72
C GLY A 49 -11.52 -3.35 15.57
N GLU A 50 -12.25 -4.43 15.80
CA GLU A 50 -12.61 -5.37 14.72
C GLU A 50 -13.64 -4.75 13.77
N THR A 51 -14.60 -3.96 14.26
CA THR A 51 -15.61 -3.29 13.44
C THR A 51 -15.02 -2.04 12.79
N LEU A 52 -15.35 -1.80 11.53
CA LEU A 52 -14.91 -0.64 10.75
C LEU A 52 -16.10 0.26 10.39
N ASP A 53 -15.95 1.55 10.64
CA ASP A 53 -16.89 2.58 10.19
C ASP A 53 -16.68 2.91 8.70
N SER A 54 -17.71 3.49 8.06
CA SER A 54 -17.70 3.80 6.62
C SER A 54 -16.53 4.70 6.19
N LEU A 55 -16.08 5.58 7.09
CA LEU A 55 -14.95 6.47 6.82
C LEU A 55 -13.61 5.73 6.88
N GLU A 56 -13.45 4.83 7.86
CA GLU A 56 -12.27 3.98 7.98
C GLU A 56 -12.17 3.04 6.77
N LEU A 57 -13.30 2.51 6.30
CA LEU A 57 -13.38 1.70 5.08
C LEU A 57 -12.97 2.49 3.84
N THR A 58 -13.59 3.65 3.63
CA THR A 58 -13.26 4.52 2.50
C THR A 58 -11.76 4.83 2.48
N TRP A 59 -11.21 5.20 3.63
CA TRP A 59 -9.78 5.50 3.74
C TRP A 59 -8.90 4.27 3.49
N LEU A 60 -9.25 3.11 4.05
CA LEU A 60 -8.52 1.86 3.85
C LEU A 60 -8.46 1.48 2.36
N ILE A 61 -9.59 1.61 1.66
CA ILE A 61 -9.68 1.34 0.22
C ILE A 61 -8.75 2.28 -0.54
N THR A 62 -8.87 3.60 -0.33
CA THR A 62 -7.98 4.58 -0.99
C THR A 62 -6.51 4.30 -0.69
N GLN A 63 -6.14 3.94 0.55
CA GLN A 63 -4.75 3.61 0.88
C GLN A 63 -4.25 2.35 0.17
N VAL A 64 -5.08 1.33 0.07
CA VAL A 64 -4.73 0.11 -0.67
C VAL A 64 -4.57 0.42 -2.15
N GLU A 65 -5.52 1.14 -2.76
CA GLU A 65 -5.42 1.56 -4.17
C GLU A 65 -4.13 2.34 -4.45
N GLN A 66 -3.81 3.33 -3.60
CA GLN A 66 -2.59 4.13 -3.73
C GLN A 66 -1.31 3.30 -3.51
N ARG A 67 -1.31 2.37 -2.55
CA ARG A 67 -0.12 1.56 -2.23
C ARG A 67 0.16 0.47 -3.26
N TYR A 68 -0.89 -0.08 -3.87
CA TYR A 68 -0.78 -1.14 -4.88
C TYR A 68 -0.82 -0.59 -6.31
N GLY A 69 -1.18 0.70 -6.48
CA GLY A 69 -1.32 1.33 -7.79
C GLY A 69 -2.44 0.70 -8.61
N VAL A 70 -3.56 0.36 -7.98
CA VAL A 70 -4.70 -0.31 -8.60
C VAL A 70 -5.99 0.43 -8.30
N GLU A 71 -7.02 0.18 -9.09
CA GLU A 71 -8.40 0.58 -8.79
C GLU A 71 -9.20 -0.65 -8.35
N LEU A 72 -9.84 -0.58 -7.19
CA LEU A 72 -10.65 -1.68 -6.66
C LEU A 72 -12.10 -1.52 -7.10
N ASP A 73 -12.56 -2.43 -7.97
CA ASP A 73 -13.98 -2.53 -8.31
C ASP A 73 -14.73 -3.24 -7.17
N LEU A 74 -15.27 -2.46 -6.23
CA LEU A 74 -16.01 -2.95 -5.07
C LEU A 74 -17.50 -2.69 -5.26
N SER A 75 -18.26 -3.76 -5.51
CA SER A 75 -19.73 -3.70 -5.44
C SER A 75 -20.21 -3.42 -4.01
N ASP A 76 -21.42 -2.86 -3.86
CA ASP A 76 -22.00 -2.51 -2.56
C ASP A 76 -22.03 -3.70 -1.58
N GLU A 77 -22.29 -4.90 -2.09
CA GLU A 77 -22.22 -6.16 -1.33
C GLU A 77 -20.80 -6.47 -0.79
N VAL A 78 -19.77 -6.20 -1.59
CA VAL A 78 -18.37 -6.41 -1.24
C VAL A 78 -17.95 -5.38 -0.21
N PHE A 79 -18.33 -4.13 -0.41
CA PHE A 79 -18.09 -3.04 0.53
C PHE A 79 -18.73 -3.32 1.90
N ALA A 80 -19.98 -3.80 1.93
CA ALA A 80 -20.67 -4.18 3.16
C ALA A 80 -19.96 -5.32 3.92
N HIS A 81 -19.36 -6.27 3.20
CA HIS A 81 -18.60 -7.36 3.82
C HIS A 81 -17.32 -6.87 4.50
N MET A 82 -16.78 -5.73 4.07
CA MET A 82 -15.55 -5.15 4.65
C MET A 82 -15.78 -4.47 5.99
N GLY A 83 -17.00 -4.36 6.52
CA GLY A 83 -17.32 -3.72 7.81
C GLY A 83 -16.62 -4.29 9.05
N THR A 84 -15.73 -5.28 8.88
CA THR A 84 -14.82 -5.77 9.90
C THR A 84 -13.41 -5.90 9.34
N VAL A 85 -12.38 -5.83 10.18
CA VAL A 85 -10.97 -6.07 9.80
C VAL A 85 -10.83 -7.44 9.12
N THR A 86 -11.50 -8.46 9.65
CA THR A 86 -11.51 -9.81 9.08
C THR A 86 -12.10 -9.81 7.68
N GLY A 87 -13.27 -9.19 7.51
CA GLY A 87 -13.92 -9.07 6.20
C GLY A 87 -13.09 -8.26 5.20
N ALA A 88 -12.45 -7.17 5.65
CA ALA A 88 -11.56 -6.37 4.83
C ALA A 88 -10.35 -7.19 4.35
N VAL A 89 -9.67 -7.93 5.23
CA VAL A 89 -8.54 -8.80 4.84
C VAL A 89 -8.95 -9.85 3.82
N ASP A 90 -10.06 -10.53 4.07
CA ASP A 90 -10.57 -11.61 3.22
C ASP A 90 -11.02 -11.08 1.84
N THR A 91 -11.70 -9.93 1.81
CA THR A 91 -12.06 -9.24 0.57
C THR A 91 -10.83 -8.80 -0.21
N LEU A 92 -9.90 -8.07 0.43
CA LEU A 92 -8.68 -7.59 -0.22
C LEU A 92 -7.84 -8.74 -0.79
N ALA A 93 -7.78 -9.87 -0.10
CA ALA A 93 -7.12 -11.09 -0.59
C ALA A 93 -7.76 -11.67 -1.87
N ARG A 94 -9.07 -11.51 -2.05
CA ARG A 94 -9.79 -11.95 -3.24
C ARG A 94 -9.73 -10.96 -4.39
N VAL A 95 -9.85 -9.66 -4.12
CA VAL A 95 -10.01 -8.65 -5.20
C VAL A 95 -8.69 -8.14 -5.75
N LEU A 96 -7.65 -7.99 -4.92
CA LEU A 96 -6.36 -7.44 -5.35
C LEU A 96 -5.68 -8.22 -6.49
N PRO A 97 -5.71 -9.56 -6.53
CA PRO A 97 -5.14 -10.32 -7.64
C PRO A 97 -5.81 -10.06 -9.00
N GLY A 98 -7.06 -9.58 -9.00
CA GLY A 98 -7.83 -9.25 -10.21
C GLY A 98 -7.95 -7.75 -10.49
N ALA A 99 -7.40 -6.90 -9.61
CA ALA A 99 -7.47 -5.45 -9.76
C ALA A 99 -6.61 -4.99 -10.94
N SER A 100 -7.10 -4.01 -11.70
CA SER A 100 -6.36 -3.44 -12.81
C SER A 100 -5.50 -2.27 -12.32
N GLY A 101 -4.26 -2.18 -12.82
CA GLY A 101 -3.36 -1.09 -12.46
C GLY A 101 -3.91 0.28 -12.90
N HIS A 102 -3.89 1.25 -12.01
CA HIS A 102 -4.16 2.65 -12.31
C HIS A 102 -2.83 3.32 -12.68
N GLY A 103 -2.61 3.54 -13.98
CA GLY A 103 -1.39 4.12 -14.55
C GLY A 103 -1.52 5.60 -14.86
#